data_AF-A0A3M1IQ04-F1
#
_entry.id   AF-A0A3M1IQ04-F1
#
_cell.length_a   1.000
_cell.length_b   1.000
_cell.length_c   1.000
_cell.angle_alpha   90.00
_cell.angle_beta   90.00
_cell.angle_gamma   90.00
#
_symmetry.space_group_name_H-M   'P 1'
#
loop_
_entity.id
_entity.type
_entity.pdbx_description
1 polymer ?
#
loop_
_entity_poly.entity_id
_entity_poly.type
_entity_poly.pdbx_seq_one_letter_code
_entity_poly.pdbx_strand_id
1 'polypeptide(L)'
;MPRRTTIGRWLRRFLWGVAVLVLLAAVAVGAVWWYLHPAVERTNGIVYGQRHGRPLTLDILRPRHPNGLGVITVVSGSWKSGPPGSLGTWIVAPLIRRGYTVFAACHVSQPEASVPEIIEDIHRAVRFVRHHSREYGVDPDRLGITGGSAGGHLSLMIATRGGPGPADALDPVDRASSAVQAVAVFFPVTDLLHLGRSTENAGDGGPPRSYRNCFG
;
A
#
# COMPACT_ATOMS: atom_id res chain seq x y z
N MET A 1 48.09 -9.56 -51.86
CA MET A 1 47.16 -8.74 -51.03
C MET A 1 46.12 -9.67 -50.39
N PRO A 2 46.07 -9.83 -49.06
CA PRO A 2 45.14 -10.77 -48.45
C PRO A 2 43.72 -10.20 -48.45
N ARG A 3 42.77 -10.95 -49.03
CA ARG A 3 41.32 -10.65 -48.99
C ARG A 3 40.87 -10.65 -47.53
N ARG A 4 40.66 -9.47 -46.93
CA ARG A 4 39.94 -9.34 -45.65
C ARG A 4 38.56 -9.96 -45.83
N THR A 5 38.35 -11.12 -45.23
CA THR A 5 37.11 -11.90 -45.36
C THR A 5 35.93 -11.07 -44.85
N THR A 6 34.91 -10.94 -45.68
CA THR A 6 33.65 -10.24 -45.39
C THR A 6 32.95 -10.80 -44.15
N ILE A 7 33.14 -12.09 -43.86
CA ILE A 7 32.64 -12.83 -42.69
C ILE A 7 33.08 -12.18 -41.37
N GLY A 8 34.34 -11.74 -41.23
CA GLY A 8 34.83 -11.10 -40.01
C GLY A 8 34.20 -9.72 -39.74
N ARG A 9 33.79 -8.99 -40.79
CA ARG A 9 33.05 -7.72 -40.66
C ARG A 9 31.60 -7.95 -40.24
N TRP A 10 30.95 -8.99 -40.77
CA TRP A 10 29.58 -9.37 -40.39
C TRP A 10 29.52 -9.87 -38.96
N LEU A 11 30.42 -10.79 -38.57
CA LEU A 11 30.51 -11.28 -37.19
C LEU A 11 30.79 -10.14 -36.21
N ARG A 12 31.72 -9.23 -36.54
CA ARG A 12 32.00 -8.06 -35.68
C ARG A 12 30.78 -7.15 -35.54
N ARG A 13 30.05 -6.86 -36.63
CA ARG A 13 28.81 -6.05 -36.58
C ARG A 13 27.71 -6.74 -35.77
N PHE A 14 27.57 -8.05 -35.93
CA PHE A 14 26.63 -8.86 -35.15
C PHE A 14 26.96 -8.82 -33.65
N LEU A 15 28.21 -9.10 -33.26
CA LEU A 15 28.66 -9.05 -31.87
C LEU A 15 28.50 -7.64 -31.27
N TRP A 16 28.77 -6.59 -32.05
CA TRP A 16 28.53 -5.21 -31.63
C TRP A 16 27.03 -4.94 -31.39
N GLY A 17 26.17 -5.42 -32.29
CA GLY A 17 24.71 -5.33 -32.14
C GLY A 17 24.22 -6.05 -30.86
N VAL A 18 24.71 -7.25 -30.60
CA VAL A 18 24.41 -7.99 -29.36
C VAL A 18 24.90 -7.21 -28.13
N ALA A 19 26.12 -6.69 -28.15
CA ALA A 19 26.67 -5.91 -27.04
C ALA A 19 25.83 -4.64 -26.75
N VAL A 20 25.38 -3.93 -27.79
CA VAL A 20 24.48 -2.79 -27.65
C VAL A 20 23.15 -3.21 -27.05
N LEU A 21 22.54 -4.30 -27.51
CA LEU A 21 21.27 -4.79 -26.97
C LEU A 21 21.39 -5.17 -25.49
N VAL A 22 22.48 -5.85 -25.11
CA VAL A 22 22.77 -6.19 -23.71
C VAL A 22 22.93 -4.92 -22.86
N LEU A 23 23.67 -3.93 -23.37
CA LEU A 23 23.84 -2.64 -22.67
C LEU A 23 22.50 -1.92 -22.49
N LEU A 24 21.66 -1.87 -23.53
CA LEU A 24 20.34 -1.24 -23.46
C LEU A 24 19.44 -1.96 -22.45
N ALA A 25 19.45 -3.30 -22.43
CA ALA A 25 18.71 -4.07 -21.44
C ALA A 25 19.21 -3.79 -20.01
N ALA A 26 20.53 -3.73 -19.80
CA ALA A 26 21.11 -3.41 -18.49
C ALA A 26 20.72 -2.00 -18.02
N VAL A 27 20.76 -1.01 -18.90
CA VAL A 27 20.33 0.37 -18.60
C VAL A 27 18.83 0.41 -18.27
N ALA A 28 17.99 -0.30 -19.03
CA ALA A 28 16.56 -0.37 -18.78
C ALA A 28 16.25 -1.01 -17.42
N VAL A 29 16.90 -2.13 -17.09
CA VAL A 29 16.76 -2.80 -15.78
C VAL A 29 17.25 -1.89 -14.65
N GLY A 30 18.39 -1.23 -14.83
CA GLY A 30 18.93 -0.27 -13.86
C GLY A 30 17.98 0.91 -13.61
N ALA A 31 17.36 1.44 -14.68
CA ALA A 31 16.38 2.52 -14.58
C ALA A 31 15.11 2.08 -13.84
N VAL A 32 14.57 0.90 -14.14
CA VAL A 32 13.40 0.33 -13.45
C VAL A 32 13.72 0.09 -11.96
N TRP A 33 14.88 -0.49 -11.67
CA TRP A 33 15.34 -0.71 -10.31
C TRP A 33 15.42 0.61 -9.52
N TRP A 34 16.11 1.61 -10.07
CA TRP A 34 16.23 2.93 -9.46
C TRP A 34 14.87 3.62 -9.25
N TYR A 35 13.94 3.44 -10.19
CA TYR A 35 12.59 3.97 -10.04
C TYR A 35 11.85 3.32 -8.87
N LEU A 36 11.89 1.99 -8.79
CA LEU A 36 11.18 1.20 -7.76
C LEU A 36 11.84 1.25 -6.38
N HIS A 37 13.09 1.72 -6.26
CA HIS A 37 13.82 1.82 -5.00
C HIS A 37 14.23 3.27 -4.69
N PRO A 38 13.26 4.18 -4.51
CA PRO A 38 13.58 5.55 -4.12
C PRO A 38 14.22 5.58 -2.73
N ALA A 39 15.11 6.55 -2.52
CA ALA A 39 15.64 6.83 -1.19
C ALA A 39 14.53 7.33 -0.27
N VAL A 40 14.35 6.67 0.86
CA VAL A 40 13.25 6.90 1.81
C VAL A 40 13.77 6.70 3.23
N GLU A 41 13.35 7.57 4.14
CA GLU A 41 13.50 7.35 5.58
C GLU A 41 12.31 6.52 6.05
N ARG A 42 12.58 5.36 6.66
CA ARG A 42 11.54 4.42 7.10
C ARG A 42 11.59 4.23 8.61
N THR A 43 10.44 4.40 9.25
CA THR A 43 10.22 4.09 10.67
C THR A 43 9.10 3.07 10.75
N ASN A 44 9.39 1.88 11.29
CA ASN A 44 8.41 0.80 11.35
C ASN A 44 7.80 0.67 12.75
N GLY A 45 6.57 0.19 12.81
CA GLY A 45 5.97 -0.29 14.07
C GLY A 45 5.52 0.79 15.04
N ILE A 46 5.18 1.98 14.55
CA ILE A 46 4.53 3.01 15.37
C ILE A 46 3.17 2.49 15.82
N VAL A 47 2.95 2.38 17.13
CA VAL A 47 1.69 1.87 17.67
C VAL A 47 0.65 3.00 17.64
N TYR A 48 -0.41 2.82 16.85
CA TYR A 48 -1.50 3.80 16.78
C TYR A 48 -2.73 3.40 17.61
N GLY A 49 -2.75 2.19 18.16
CA GLY A 49 -3.84 1.68 18.97
C GLY A 49 -3.63 0.23 19.37
N GLN A 50 -4.65 -0.35 20.00
CA GLN A 50 -4.68 -1.77 20.33
C GLN A 50 -6.07 -2.33 20.10
N ARG A 51 -6.13 -3.60 19.68
CA ARG A 51 -7.38 -4.36 19.60
C ARG A 51 -7.13 -5.81 20.00
N HIS A 52 -8.01 -6.37 20.84
CA HIS A 52 -7.88 -7.73 21.41
C HIS A 52 -6.49 -8.01 22.00
N GLY A 53 -5.89 -7.02 22.67
CA GLY A 53 -4.55 -7.13 23.26
C GLY A 53 -3.40 -7.16 22.24
N ARG A 54 -3.66 -6.93 20.95
CA ARG A 54 -2.65 -6.81 19.91
C ARG A 54 -2.42 -5.34 19.54
N PRO A 55 -1.17 -4.90 19.39
CA PRO A 55 -0.86 -3.56 18.92
C PRO A 55 -1.27 -3.40 17.45
N LEU A 56 -1.89 -2.28 17.13
CA LEU A 56 -2.12 -1.82 15.78
C LEU A 56 -0.95 -0.93 15.36
N THR A 57 -0.33 -1.22 14.21
CA THR A 57 0.96 -0.63 13.84
C THR A 57 0.92 0.13 12.52
N LEU A 58 1.69 1.20 12.47
CA LEU A 58 1.87 2.08 11.33
C LEU A 58 3.36 2.15 10.99
N ASP A 59 3.70 1.97 9.71
CA ASP A 59 5.03 2.35 9.23
C ASP A 59 4.97 3.71 8.53
N ILE A 60 5.99 4.52 8.76
CA ILE A 60 6.14 5.83 8.13
C ILE A 60 7.25 5.73 7.10
N LEU A 61 6.93 6.06 5.86
CA LEU A 61 7.88 6.16 4.75
C LEU A 61 7.94 7.62 4.31
N ARG A 62 8.98 8.33 4.75
CA ARG A 62 9.19 9.75 4.48
C ARG A 62 10.17 9.93 3.30
N PRO A 63 9.78 10.61 2.22
CA PRO A 63 10.68 10.92 1.12
C PRO A 63 11.73 11.96 1.52
N ARG A 64 12.88 12.01 0.81
CA ARG A 64 13.93 13.01 1.08
C ARG A 64 13.45 14.47 0.92
N HIS A 65 12.49 14.68 0.04
CA HIS A 65 11.89 15.98 -0.23
C HIS A 65 10.36 15.87 -0.06
N PRO A 66 9.85 15.97 1.18
CA PRO A 66 8.42 15.87 1.44
C PRO A 66 7.68 17.08 0.89
N ASN A 67 6.51 16.84 0.30
CA ASN A 67 5.64 17.86 -0.30
C ASN A 67 4.51 18.32 0.65
N GLY A 68 4.53 17.87 1.90
CA GLY A 68 3.51 18.16 2.91
C GLY A 68 2.24 17.32 2.81
N LEU A 69 2.17 16.33 1.91
CA LEU A 69 0.98 15.50 1.70
C LEU A 69 1.15 14.10 2.29
N GLY A 70 0.11 13.61 2.96
CA GLY A 70 0.07 12.29 3.56
C GLY A 70 -0.78 11.31 2.75
N VAL A 71 -0.32 10.07 2.59
CA VAL A 71 -1.12 8.98 2.02
C VAL A 71 -1.12 7.78 2.95
N ILE A 72 -2.29 7.42 3.46
CA ILE A 72 -2.50 6.19 4.22
C ILE A 72 -2.56 5.04 3.23
N THR A 73 -1.64 4.08 3.33
CA THR A 73 -1.66 2.84 2.53
C THR A 73 -2.12 1.70 3.43
N VAL A 74 -3.29 1.14 3.15
CA VAL A 74 -3.84 0.03 3.94
C VAL A 74 -3.16 -1.28 3.54
N VAL A 75 -2.35 -1.84 4.45
CA VAL A 75 -1.58 -3.07 4.21
C VAL A 75 -2.47 -4.27 4.51
N SER A 76 -3.28 -4.69 3.53
CA SER A 76 -4.27 -5.75 3.75
C SER A 76 -4.46 -6.65 2.53
N GLY A 77 -4.43 -7.96 2.76
CA GLY A 77 -4.81 -9.00 1.80
C GLY A 77 -5.77 -9.98 2.45
N SER A 78 -6.95 -10.18 1.85
CA SER A 78 -8.05 -10.98 2.43
C SER A 78 -8.36 -10.61 3.90
N TRP A 79 -8.32 -9.30 4.21
CA TRP A 79 -8.48 -8.74 5.56
C TRP A 79 -7.48 -9.27 6.59
N LYS A 80 -6.27 -9.58 6.13
CA LYS A 80 -5.12 -9.93 6.95
C LYS A 80 -3.99 -8.95 6.70
N SER A 81 -3.34 -8.51 7.77
CA SER A 81 -2.15 -7.66 7.73
C SER A 81 -0.89 -8.45 8.08
N GLY A 82 0.24 -8.05 7.51
CA GLY A 82 1.56 -8.54 7.92
C GLY A 82 2.11 -7.80 9.14
N PRO A 83 3.29 -8.20 9.64
CA PRO A 83 4.00 -7.46 10.67
C PRO A 83 4.45 -6.07 10.15
N PRO A 84 4.88 -5.16 11.04
CA PRO A 84 5.54 -3.91 10.65
C PRO A 84 6.67 -4.13 9.64
N GLY A 85 6.78 -3.26 8.67
CA GLY A 85 7.75 -3.32 7.57
C GLY A 85 7.32 -4.19 6.38
N SER A 86 6.16 -4.85 6.44
CA SER A 86 5.70 -5.80 5.41
C SER A 86 5.33 -5.15 4.06
N LEU A 87 5.02 -3.85 4.04
CA LEU A 87 4.81 -3.13 2.78
C LEU A 87 6.16 -2.93 2.05
N GLY A 88 6.29 -3.42 0.83
CA GLY A 88 7.47 -3.14 0.00
C GLY A 88 7.48 -1.69 -0.50
N THR A 89 8.60 -0.96 -0.34
CA THR A 89 8.74 0.44 -0.81
C THR A 89 8.42 0.58 -2.32
N TRP A 90 8.73 -0.43 -3.12
CA TRP A 90 8.46 -0.45 -4.56
C TRP A 90 6.97 -0.30 -4.91
N ILE A 91 6.07 -0.77 -4.04
CA ILE A 91 4.61 -0.63 -4.22
C ILE A 91 4.20 0.83 -4.19
N VAL A 92 4.85 1.63 -3.33
CA VAL A 92 4.53 3.03 -3.10
C VAL A 92 5.58 3.98 -3.70
N ALA A 93 6.52 3.46 -4.49
CA ALA A 93 7.56 4.26 -5.13
C ALA A 93 7.01 5.47 -5.92
N PRO A 94 5.91 5.36 -6.70
CA PRO A 94 5.35 6.52 -7.39
C PRO A 94 4.89 7.66 -6.48
N LEU A 95 4.48 7.35 -5.24
CA LEU A 95 4.08 8.33 -4.23
C LEU A 95 5.31 8.96 -3.58
N ILE A 96 6.26 8.14 -3.12
CA ILE A 96 7.52 8.60 -2.51
C ILE A 96 8.27 9.53 -3.47
N ARG A 97 8.36 9.18 -4.75
CA ARG A 97 9.04 10.00 -5.77
C ARG A 97 8.37 11.34 -6.05
N ARG A 98 7.07 11.47 -5.76
CA ARG A 98 6.33 12.74 -5.84
C ARG A 98 6.34 13.53 -4.54
N GLY A 99 7.04 13.04 -3.51
CA GLY A 99 7.19 13.72 -2.23
C GLY A 99 6.08 13.44 -1.21
N TYR A 100 5.19 12.49 -1.46
CA TYR A 100 4.16 12.11 -0.48
C TYR A 100 4.80 11.31 0.67
N THR A 101 4.47 11.68 1.91
CA THR A 101 4.76 10.84 3.07
C THR A 101 3.72 9.72 3.12
N VAL A 102 4.19 8.48 3.13
CA VAL A 102 3.31 7.30 3.14
C VAL A 102 3.23 6.73 4.54
N PHE A 103 2.00 6.46 4.98
CA PHE A 103 1.67 5.85 6.27
C PHE A 103 1.07 4.47 6.02
N ALA A 104 1.87 3.41 6.16
CA ALA A 104 1.45 2.04 5.92
C ALA A 104 0.73 1.50 7.16
N ALA A 105 -0.60 1.38 7.11
CA ALA A 105 -1.43 0.95 8.23
C ALA A 105 -1.66 -0.56 8.21
N CYS A 106 -1.19 -1.24 9.26
CA CYS A 106 -1.49 -2.62 9.58
C CYS A 106 -2.61 -2.67 10.62
N HIS A 107 -3.47 -3.68 10.54
CA HIS A 107 -4.66 -3.85 11.39
C HIS A 107 -4.72 -5.28 11.94
N VAL A 108 -5.63 -5.59 12.87
CA VAL A 108 -5.84 -7.00 13.28
C VAL A 108 -6.44 -7.81 12.13
N SER A 109 -6.26 -9.13 12.13
CA SER A 109 -6.61 -9.95 10.98
C SER A 109 -7.88 -10.76 11.21
N GLN A 110 -8.57 -11.12 10.11
CA GLN A 110 -9.49 -12.25 10.14
C GLN A 110 -8.72 -13.58 10.34
N PRO A 111 -9.31 -14.58 11.02
CA PRO A 111 -10.67 -14.60 11.58
C PRO A 111 -10.77 -14.08 13.03
N GLU A 112 -9.68 -13.61 13.63
CA GLU A 112 -9.67 -13.16 15.03
C GLU A 112 -10.46 -11.85 15.25
N ALA A 113 -10.67 -11.07 14.19
CA ALA A 113 -11.50 -9.89 14.18
C ALA A 113 -12.48 -9.91 13.00
N SER A 114 -13.62 -9.26 13.18
CA SER A 114 -14.60 -9.04 12.11
C SER A 114 -14.14 -7.92 11.16
N VAL A 115 -14.63 -7.90 9.92
CA VAL A 115 -14.31 -6.80 8.98
C VAL A 115 -14.76 -5.43 9.51
N PRO A 116 -15.92 -5.28 10.19
CA PRO A 116 -16.28 -4.04 10.88
C PRO A 116 -15.23 -3.56 11.90
N GLU A 117 -14.67 -4.45 12.72
CA GLU A 117 -13.62 -4.08 13.67
C GLU A 117 -12.34 -3.61 12.97
N ILE A 118 -12.01 -4.25 11.85
CA ILE A 118 -10.87 -3.84 11.01
C ILE A 118 -11.12 -2.45 10.40
N ILE A 119 -12.34 -2.14 10.01
CA ILE A 119 -12.69 -0.80 9.50
C ILE A 119 -12.46 0.27 10.58
N GLU A 120 -12.84 -0.01 11.83
CA GLU A 120 -12.58 0.88 12.96
C GLU A 120 -11.08 1.09 13.22
N ASP A 121 -10.24 0.07 13.01
CA ASP A 121 -8.79 0.22 13.09
C ASP A 121 -8.27 1.20 12.03
N ILE A 122 -8.80 1.13 10.80
CA ILE A 122 -8.38 2.07 9.75
C ILE A 122 -8.90 3.48 10.02
N HIS A 123 -10.10 3.66 10.58
CA HIS A 123 -10.56 4.97 11.07
C HIS A 123 -9.56 5.53 12.08
N ARG A 124 -9.15 4.72 13.04
CA ARG A 124 -8.17 5.12 14.06
C ARG A 124 -6.80 5.43 13.46
N ALA A 125 -6.34 4.69 12.45
CA ALA A 125 -5.08 4.97 11.76
C ALA A 125 -5.06 6.35 11.09
N VAL A 126 -6.15 6.73 10.40
CA VAL A 126 -6.28 8.08 9.79
C VAL A 126 -6.30 9.15 10.87
N ARG A 127 -7.08 8.94 11.94
CA ARG A 127 -7.16 9.86 13.07
C ARG A 127 -5.79 10.08 13.73
N PHE A 128 -5.03 9.01 13.91
CA PHE A 128 -3.69 9.05 14.47
C PHE A 128 -2.75 9.89 13.61
N VAL A 129 -2.72 9.64 12.29
CA VAL A 129 -1.91 10.46 11.36
C VAL A 129 -2.34 11.92 11.39
N ARG A 130 -3.65 12.20 11.42
CA ARG A 130 -4.18 13.58 11.47
C ARG A 130 -3.80 14.28 12.77
N HIS A 131 -3.92 13.60 13.90
CA HIS A 131 -3.56 14.11 15.23
C HIS A 131 -2.05 14.43 15.31
N HIS A 132 -1.20 13.57 14.75
CA HIS A 132 0.25 13.72 14.73
C HIS A 132 0.80 14.41 13.46
N SER A 133 -0.06 15.04 12.67
CA SER A 133 0.28 15.63 11.37
C SER A 133 1.48 16.59 11.42
N ARG A 134 1.54 17.43 12.46
CA ARG A 134 2.66 18.35 12.72
C ARG A 134 4.00 17.63 12.93
N GLU A 135 4.00 16.51 13.65
CA GLU A 135 5.19 15.67 13.88
C GLU A 135 5.65 15.01 12.57
N TYR A 136 4.68 14.62 11.74
CA TYR A 136 4.98 13.96 10.48
C TYR A 136 5.32 14.91 9.33
N GLY A 137 5.10 16.21 9.51
CA GLY A 137 5.34 17.23 8.49
C GLY A 137 4.34 17.15 7.34
N VAL A 138 3.10 16.71 7.63
CA VAL A 138 2.00 16.63 6.66
C VAL A 138 0.88 17.58 7.06
N ASP A 139 0.16 18.07 6.06
CA ASP A 139 -1.04 18.87 6.27
C ASP A 139 -2.20 17.95 6.70
N PRO A 140 -2.80 18.16 7.89
CA PRO A 140 -3.90 17.33 8.37
C PRO A 140 -5.10 17.33 7.42
N ASP A 141 -5.30 18.38 6.63
CA ASP A 141 -6.44 18.53 5.71
C ASP A 141 -6.12 18.09 4.28
N ARG A 142 -4.96 17.45 4.07
CA ARG A 142 -4.53 16.92 2.76
C ARG A 142 -4.03 15.49 2.89
N LEU A 143 -4.90 14.64 3.43
CA LEU A 143 -4.66 13.20 3.57
C LEU A 143 -5.42 12.42 2.51
N GLY A 144 -4.72 11.54 1.80
CA GLY A 144 -5.33 10.54 0.92
C GLY A 144 -5.27 9.13 1.51
N ILE A 145 -6.05 8.20 0.97
CA ILE A 145 -5.98 6.78 1.33
C ILE A 145 -5.91 5.88 0.09
N THR A 146 -5.18 4.77 0.19
CA THR A 146 -5.03 3.82 -0.91
C THR A 146 -4.88 2.39 -0.41
N GLY A 147 -5.24 1.42 -1.26
CA GLY A 147 -5.06 0.00 -0.99
C GLY A 147 -5.48 -0.88 -2.16
N GLY A 148 -5.00 -2.13 -2.17
CA GLY A 148 -5.37 -3.15 -3.14
C GLY A 148 -6.24 -4.24 -2.52
N SER A 149 -7.13 -4.88 -3.30
CA SER A 149 -7.95 -6.01 -2.84
C SER A 149 -8.75 -5.68 -1.56
N ALA A 150 -8.53 -6.41 -0.46
CA ALA A 150 -9.13 -6.13 0.84
C ALA A 150 -8.71 -4.74 1.39
N GLY A 151 -7.48 -4.30 1.17
CA GLY A 151 -7.05 -2.94 1.51
C GLY A 151 -7.77 -1.88 0.68
N GLY A 152 -8.14 -2.21 -0.56
CA GLY A 152 -8.98 -1.37 -1.42
C GLY A 152 -10.40 -1.24 -0.86
N HIS A 153 -11.00 -2.36 -0.44
CA HIS A 153 -12.29 -2.35 0.27
C HIS A 153 -12.24 -1.45 1.51
N LEU A 154 -11.26 -1.65 2.39
CA LEU A 154 -11.10 -0.84 3.60
C LEU A 154 -10.89 0.64 3.28
N SER A 155 -10.14 0.96 2.23
CA SER A 155 -9.97 2.34 1.76
C SER A 155 -11.28 2.99 1.31
N LEU A 156 -12.15 2.23 0.61
CA LEU A 156 -13.48 2.70 0.23
C LEU A 156 -14.40 2.91 1.45
N MET A 157 -14.28 2.07 2.47
CA MET A 157 -15.03 2.26 3.72
C MET A 157 -14.68 3.59 4.38
N ILE A 158 -13.40 3.95 4.42
CA ILE A 158 -12.96 5.26 4.94
C ILE A 158 -13.41 6.41 4.03
N ALA A 159 -13.32 6.24 2.71
CA ALA A 159 -13.77 7.28 1.79
C ALA A 159 -15.28 7.58 1.91
N THR A 160 -16.09 6.58 2.26
CA THR A 160 -17.56 6.71 2.32
C THR A 160 -18.11 6.92 3.73
N ARG A 161 -17.37 6.50 4.77
CA ARG A 161 -17.80 6.61 6.18
C ARG A 161 -16.87 7.45 7.05
N GLY A 162 -15.75 7.92 6.51
CA GLY A 162 -14.82 8.80 7.19
C GLY A 162 -15.49 10.11 7.59
N GLY A 163 -15.26 10.55 8.82
CA GLY A 163 -15.93 11.71 9.39
C GLY A 163 -15.37 12.14 10.74
N PRO A 164 -15.95 13.17 11.36
CA PRO A 164 -15.53 13.66 12.67
C PRO A 164 -15.60 12.53 13.71
N GLY A 165 -14.61 12.50 14.60
CA GLY A 165 -14.64 11.65 15.78
C GLY A 165 -15.62 12.18 16.84
N PRO A 166 -15.96 11.37 17.86
CA PRO A 166 -16.76 11.83 19.00
C PRO A 166 -16.02 12.94 19.73
N ALA A 167 -16.69 14.07 19.98
CA ALA A 167 -16.07 15.22 20.63
C ALA A 167 -15.63 14.93 22.09
N ASP A 168 -16.31 13.99 22.73
CA ASP A 168 -16.12 13.55 24.11
C ASP A 168 -15.26 12.27 24.24
N ALA A 169 -14.65 11.79 23.14
CA ALA A 169 -13.79 10.61 23.21
C ALA A 169 -12.67 10.80 24.24
N LEU A 170 -12.40 9.76 25.05
CA LEU A 170 -11.39 9.83 26.12
C LEU A 170 -9.99 10.06 25.54
N ASP A 171 -9.66 9.35 24.46
CA ASP A 171 -8.42 9.53 23.73
C ASP A 171 -8.54 10.72 22.75
N PRO A 172 -7.67 11.74 22.84
CA PRO A 172 -7.65 12.87 21.91
C PRO A 172 -7.46 12.48 20.44
N VAL A 173 -6.81 11.34 20.17
CA VAL A 173 -6.71 10.80 18.80
C VAL A 173 -8.09 10.49 18.25
N ASP A 174 -8.96 9.87 19.05
CA ASP A 174 -10.29 9.43 18.59
C ASP A 174 -11.24 10.59 18.31
N ARG A 175 -10.95 11.80 18.83
CA ARG A 175 -11.70 13.03 18.50
C ARG A 175 -11.42 13.54 17.10
N ALA A 176 -10.28 13.17 16.50
CA ALA A 176 -9.90 13.64 15.18
C ALA A 176 -10.85 13.10 14.10
N SER A 177 -10.93 13.82 12.98
CA SER A 177 -11.65 13.34 11.80
C SER A 177 -10.88 12.21 11.12
N SER A 178 -11.59 11.19 10.68
CA SER A 178 -11.09 10.12 9.81
C SER A 178 -11.39 10.38 8.33
N ALA A 179 -11.99 11.53 8.00
CA ALA A 179 -12.24 11.90 6.61
C ALA A 179 -10.91 12.11 5.85
N VAL A 180 -10.91 11.72 4.58
CA VAL A 180 -9.77 11.83 3.65
C VAL A 180 -10.21 12.59 2.40
N GLN A 181 -9.28 13.31 1.79
CA GLN A 181 -9.54 14.19 0.65
C GLN A 181 -9.42 13.48 -0.70
N ALA A 182 -8.80 12.31 -0.74
CA ALA A 182 -8.66 11.51 -1.96
C ALA A 182 -8.61 10.02 -1.63
N VAL A 183 -9.14 9.21 -2.53
CA VAL A 183 -9.06 7.75 -2.48
C VAL A 183 -8.63 7.20 -3.84
N ALA A 184 -7.67 6.28 -3.83
CA ALA A 184 -7.27 5.51 -5.01
C ALA A 184 -7.26 4.02 -4.62
N VAL A 185 -7.98 3.18 -5.35
CA VAL A 185 -8.12 1.77 -5.00
C VAL A 185 -7.84 0.87 -6.19
N PHE A 186 -7.25 -0.28 -5.90
CA PHE A 186 -6.85 -1.24 -6.92
C PHE A 186 -7.60 -2.54 -6.70
N PHE A 187 -8.40 -2.96 -7.68
CA PHE A 187 -9.18 -4.21 -7.67
C PHE A 187 -9.87 -4.48 -6.31
N PRO A 188 -10.64 -3.51 -5.75
CA PRO A 188 -11.25 -3.67 -4.43
C PRO A 188 -12.37 -4.71 -4.46
N VAL A 189 -12.52 -5.47 -3.37
CA VAL A 189 -13.71 -6.29 -3.14
C VAL A 189 -14.84 -5.36 -2.70
N THR A 190 -15.97 -5.33 -3.40
CA THR A 190 -17.06 -4.36 -3.13
C THR A 190 -18.44 -4.99 -2.98
N ASP A 191 -18.69 -6.14 -3.61
CA ASP A 191 -19.91 -6.93 -3.40
C ASP A 191 -19.58 -8.21 -2.63
N LEU A 192 -19.67 -8.15 -1.30
CA LEU A 192 -19.41 -9.28 -0.42
C LEU A 192 -20.60 -10.26 -0.31
N LEU A 193 -21.78 -9.86 -0.78
CA LEU A 193 -22.97 -10.70 -0.82
C LEU A 193 -23.00 -11.55 -2.10
N HIS A 194 -22.43 -11.01 -3.19
CA HIS A 194 -22.31 -11.70 -4.48
C HIS A 194 -20.88 -11.63 -5.00
N LEU A 195 -19.97 -12.35 -4.35
CA LEU A 195 -18.56 -12.48 -4.77
C LEU A 195 -18.38 -13.14 -6.15
N GLY A 196 -19.47 -13.55 -6.81
CA GLY A 196 -19.46 -14.30 -8.05
C GLY A 196 -18.91 -15.72 -7.87
N ARG A 197 -18.71 -16.43 -8.99
CA ARG A 197 -17.94 -17.67 -8.98
C ARG A 197 -16.47 -17.28 -8.90
N SER A 198 -15.83 -17.56 -7.77
CA SER A 198 -14.38 -17.45 -7.63
C SER A 198 -13.69 -18.09 -8.84
N THR A 199 -12.75 -17.38 -9.47
CA THR A 199 -11.85 -18.01 -10.45
C THR A 199 -10.90 -19.01 -9.79
N GLU A 200 -10.87 -19.04 -8.45
CA GLU A 200 -10.18 -20.04 -7.65
C GLU A 200 -11.18 -21.05 -7.07
N ASN A 201 -11.31 -22.14 -7.82
CA ASN A 201 -11.70 -23.52 -7.47
C ASN A 201 -12.94 -24.07 -8.18
N ALA A 202 -12.71 -25.26 -8.75
CA ALA A 202 -13.60 -25.97 -9.64
C ALA A 202 -14.82 -26.54 -8.90
N GLY A 203 -16.01 -26.17 -9.36
CA GLY A 203 -17.17 -27.07 -9.43
C GLY A 203 -18.18 -27.07 -8.29
N ASP A 204 -17.95 -26.41 -7.15
CA ASP A 204 -18.89 -26.46 -6.02
C ASP A 204 -19.62 -25.13 -5.74
N GLY A 205 -19.17 -24.02 -6.31
CA GLY A 205 -19.86 -22.72 -6.21
C GLY A 205 -19.97 -22.17 -4.79
N GLY A 206 -19.32 -22.81 -3.82
CA GLY A 206 -19.22 -22.37 -2.44
C GLY A 206 -17.94 -21.55 -2.22
N PRO A 207 -17.90 -20.71 -1.17
CA PRO A 207 -16.66 -20.07 -0.79
C PRO A 207 -15.66 -21.14 -0.29
N PRO A 208 -14.33 -20.90 -0.41
CA PRO A 208 -13.32 -21.88 0.02
C PRO A 208 -13.53 -22.28 1.49
N ARG A 209 -13.13 -23.50 1.87
CA ARG A 209 -13.27 -24.03 3.26
C ARG A 209 -12.69 -23.12 4.35
N SER A 210 -11.81 -22.17 3.99
CA SER A 210 -11.23 -21.15 4.87
C SER A 210 -12.10 -19.91 5.07
N TYR A 211 -13.22 -19.77 4.34
CA TYR A 211 -14.14 -18.66 4.45
C TYR A 211 -14.99 -18.78 5.73
N ARG A 212 -14.96 -17.73 6.55
CA ARG A 212 -15.91 -17.49 7.63
C ARG A 212 -16.64 -16.19 7.31
N ASN A 213 -17.90 -16.06 7.76
CA ASN A 213 -18.69 -14.86 7.52
C ASN A 213 -17.89 -13.60 7.87
N CYS A 214 -17.64 -12.75 6.87
CA CYS A 214 -16.88 -11.51 7.03
C CYS A 214 -17.55 -10.52 8.01
N PHE A 215 -18.85 -10.71 8.30
CA PHE A 215 -19.70 -9.75 9.01
C PHE A 215 -20.27 -10.24 10.35
N GLY A 216 -19.72 -11.31 10.93
CA GLY A 216 -20.29 -11.93 12.14
C GLY A 216 -21.45 -12.85 11.82
#